data_AF-A0A366ELX0-F1
#
_entry.id   AF-A0A366ELX0-F1
#
_cell.length_a   1.000
_cell.length_b   1.000
_cell.length_c   1.000
_cell.angle_alpha   90.00
_cell.angle_beta   90.00
_cell.angle_gamma   90.00
#
_symmetry.space_group_name_H-M   'P 1'
#
loop_
_entity.id
_entity.type
_entity.pdbx_description
1 polymer ?
#
loop_
_entity_poly.entity_id
_entity_poly.type
_entity_poly.pdbx_seq_one_letter_code
_entity_poly.pdbx_strand_id
1 'polypeptide(L)'
;MKKILIAPIILSTTLFSAALPSNDALAVQPHEHAINAASKEWNVKANVPLFVKEKQAVKRLAVNSNDALNYLDQHKNKIVMKNPKASLKVKESKKDELGMTHIRFHQTKNGLPVEGSEIIVHYNQNNEITAVNGSYNEQVETSELNTSTLVTSEKAVEAAKASV
;
A
#
# COMPACT_ATOMS: atom_id res chain seq x y z
N MET A 1 -63.62 61.35 -13.16
CA MET A 1 -62.30 60.92 -13.67
C MET A 1 -61.90 59.66 -12.89
N LYS A 2 -61.63 58.56 -13.61
CA LYS A 2 -61.67 57.17 -13.10
C LYS A 2 -60.44 56.82 -12.25
N LYS A 3 -60.67 56.17 -11.11
CA LYS A 3 -59.62 55.55 -10.27
C LYS A 3 -59.26 54.19 -10.86
N ILE A 4 -57.97 53.92 -11.07
CA ILE A 4 -57.47 52.62 -11.54
C ILE A 4 -56.89 51.91 -10.31
N LEU A 5 -57.52 50.80 -9.93
CA LEU A 5 -57.07 49.90 -8.87
C LEU A 5 -56.07 48.91 -9.49
N ILE A 6 -54.84 48.84 -8.95
CA ILE A 6 -53.86 47.84 -9.34
C ILE A 6 -53.91 46.73 -8.28
N ALA A 7 -54.43 45.56 -8.66
CA ALA A 7 -54.45 44.37 -7.83
C ALA A 7 -53.08 43.68 -7.83
N PRO A 8 -52.60 43.13 -6.70
CA PRO A 8 -51.36 42.37 -6.67
C PRO A 8 -51.56 40.99 -7.31
N ILE A 9 -50.71 40.65 -8.27
CA ILE A 9 -50.65 39.33 -8.92
C ILE A 9 -50.05 38.34 -7.91
N ILE A 10 -50.84 37.36 -7.47
CA ILE A 10 -50.38 36.25 -6.64
C ILE A 10 -49.58 35.31 -7.55
N LEU A 11 -48.26 35.24 -7.35
CA LEU A 11 -47.38 34.32 -8.07
C LEU A 11 -47.50 32.93 -7.43
N SER A 12 -48.31 32.04 -8.01
CA SER A 12 -48.44 30.66 -7.54
C SER A 12 -47.21 29.84 -7.96
N THR A 13 -46.34 29.51 -7.01
CA THR A 13 -45.25 28.55 -7.21
C THR A 13 -45.79 27.12 -7.16
N THR A 14 -46.11 26.54 -8.31
CA THR A 14 -46.33 25.09 -8.42
C THR A 14 -44.98 24.37 -8.37
N LEU A 15 -44.64 23.77 -7.23
CA LEU A 15 -43.57 22.78 -7.12
C LEU A 15 -43.96 21.55 -7.95
N PHE A 16 -43.35 21.38 -9.12
CA PHE A 16 -43.36 20.12 -9.85
C PHE A 16 -42.47 19.12 -9.09
N SER A 17 -43.08 18.32 -8.21
CA SER A 17 -42.41 17.17 -7.62
C SER A 17 -42.41 16.05 -8.66
N ALA A 18 -41.32 15.96 -9.44
CA ALA A 18 -41.10 14.81 -10.32
C ALA A 18 -40.75 13.60 -9.44
N ALA A 19 -41.76 12.80 -9.10
CA ALA A 19 -41.55 11.46 -8.59
C ALA A 19 -40.94 10.63 -9.72
N LEU A 20 -39.62 10.45 -9.70
CA LEU A 20 -38.99 9.42 -10.52
C LEU A 20 -39.45 8.05 -9.98
N PRO A 21 -40.07 7.19 -10.79
CA PRO A 21 -40.30 5.82 -10.37
C PRO A 21 -38.93 5.16 -10.22
N SER A 22 -38.56 4.80 -8.99
CA SER A 22 -37.52 3.84 -8.71
C SER A 22 -37.97 2.51 -9.32
N ASN A 23 -37.60 2.26 -10.58
CA ASN A 23 -37.63 0.92 -11.10
C ASN A 23 -36.68 0.10 -10.22
N ASP A 24 -37.22 -0.90 -9.54
CA ASP A 24 -36.44 -1.97 -8.94
C ASP A 24 -35.66 -2.64 -10.08
N ALA A 25 -34.44 -2.14 -10.33
CA ALA A 25 -33.45 -2.87 -11.07
C ALA A 25 -33.07 -4.07 -10.19
N LEU A 26 -33.84 -5.15 -10.31
CA LEU A 26 -33.43 -6.46 -9.82
C LEU A 26 -32.17 -6.83 -10.59
N ALA A 27 -31.02 -6.52 -9.99
CA ALA A 27 -29.75 -7.04 -10.44
C ALA A 27 -29.87 -8.56 -10.40
N VAL A 28 -29.87 -9.18 -11.59
CA VAL A 28 -29.74 -10.63 -11.74
C VAL A 28 -28.39 -10.99 -11.14
N GLN A 29 -28.42 -11.56 -9.92
CA GLN A 29 -27.28 -12.21 -9.32
C GLN A 29 -26.87 -13.36 -10.26
N PRO A 30 -25.62 -13.41 -10.76
CA PRO A 30 -25.20 -14.51 -11.60
C PRO A 30 -25.35 -15.81 -10.80
N HIS A 31 -26.20 -16.68 -11.33
CA HIS A 31 -26.50 -17.99 -10.78
C HIS A 31 -25.21 -18.81 -10.70
N GLU A 32 -24.94 -19.34 -9.52
CA GLU A 32 -23.83 -20.22 -9.19
C GLU A 32 -23.63 -21.29 -10.29
N HIS A 33 -22.63 -21.08 -11.13
CA HIS A 33 -21.97 -22.16 -11.83
C HIS A 33 -20.54 -22.20 -11.31
N ALA A 34 -20.24 -23.31 -10.66
CA ALA A 34 -19.01 -23.61 -9.96
C ALA A 34 -17.77 -23.24 -10.79
N ILE A 35 -17.07 -22.21 -10.35
CA ILE A 35 -15.62 -22.17 -10.48
C ILE A 35 -15.05 -22.72 -9.17
N ASN A 36 -14.62 -23.99 -9.20
CA ASN A 36 -13.55 -24.47 -8.31
C ASN A 36 -12.24 -23.76 -8.67
N ALA A 37 -12.24 -22.43 -8.73
CA ALA A 37 -11.04 -21.63 -8.69
C ALA A 37 -10.86 -21.32 -7.21
N ALA A 38 -9.93 -22.03 -6.57
CA ALA A 38 -9.58 -21.86 -5.17
C ALA A 38 -9.73 -20.39 -4.74
N SER A 39 -10.76 -20.10 -3.95
CA SER A 39 -10.88 -18.84 -3.23
C SER A 39 -9.76 -18.86 -2.20
N LYS A 40 -8.55 -18.53 -2.64
CA LYS A 40 -7.41 -18.32 -1.78
C LYS A 40 -7.79 -17.09 -0.96
N GLU A 41 -8.30 -17.32 0.25
CA GLU A 41 -8.64 -16.26 1.18
C GLU A 41 -7.51 -15.24 1.16
N TRP A 42 -7.85 -13.99 0.83
CA TRP A 42 -6.88 -12.91 0.76
C TRP A 42 -6.17 -12.84 2.10
N ASN A 43 -4.87 -13.11 2.11
CA ASN A 43 -4.14 -13.17 3.36
C ASN A 43 -3.81 -11.75 3.83
N VAL A 44 -4.57 -11.28 4.81
CA VAL A 44 -4.45 -9.93 5.38
C VAL A 44 -3.05 -9.65 5.97
N LYS A 45 -2.25 -10.70 6.25
CA LYS A 45 -0.89 -10.59 6.80
C LYS A 45 0.23 -10.69 5.75
N ALA A 46 -0.09 -10.99 4.49
CA ALA A 46 0.92 -11.17 3.44
C ALA A 46 1.52 -9.84 2.94
N ASN A 47 0.95 -8.69 3.29
CA ASN A 47 1.49 -7.40 2.88
C ASN A 47 1.03 -6.30 3.84
N VAL A 48 1.37 -6.44 5.12
CA VAL A 48 0.89 -5.52 6.16
C VAL A 48 1.51 -4.14 5.91
N PRO A 49 0.72 -3.09 5.63
CA PRO A 49 1.24 -1.75 5.53
C PRO A 49 1.79 -1.30 6.88
N LEU A 50 3.04 -0.84 6.88
CA LEU A 50 3.73 -0.30 8.03
C LEU A 50 3.81 1.22 7.90
N PHE A 51 3.43 1.92 8.95
CA PHE A 51 3.77 3.33 9.13
C PHE A 51 4.07 3.63 10.60
N VAL A 52 5.31 3.97 10.88
CA VAL A 52 5.78 4.35 12.22
C VAL A 52 6.38 5.72 12.14
N LYS A 53 5.79 6.66 12.89
CA LYS A 53 6.36 7.99 13.11
C LYS A 53 7.12 8.01 14.43
N GLU A 54 8.32 8.58 14.41
CA GLU A 54 9.09 8.77 15.62
C GLU A 54 8.65 10.01 16.39
N LYS A 55 8.45 9.81 17.70
CA LYS A 55 8.02 10.88 18.62
C LYS A 55 9.20 11.70 19.12
N GLN A 56 10.36 11.06 19.22
CA GLN A 56 11.59 11.66 19.72
C GLN A 56 12.62 11.63 18.59
N ALA A 57 12.99 12.81 18.11
CA ALA A 57 14.00 12.92 17.08
C ALA A 57 15.38 12.83 17.74
N VAL A 58 16.11 11.75 17.45
CA VAL A 58 17.48 11.55 17.93
C VAL A 58 18.42 11.66 16.75
N LYS A 59 19.34 12.62 16.82
CA LYS A 59 20.34 12.82 15.78
C LYS A 59 21.23 11.59 15.63
N ARG A 60 21.38 11.13 14.40
CA ARG A 60 22.20 9.98 14.04
C ARG A 60 23.60 10.44 13.65
N LEU A 61 24.60 9.64 14.01
CA LEU A 61 25.99 9.89 13.63
C LEU A 61 26.25 9.57 12.15
N ALA A 62 25.46 8.65 11.59
CA ALA A 62 25.54 8.23 10.21
C ALA A 62 24.15 8.20 9.57
N VAL A 63 24.10 8.50 8.27
CA VAL A 63 22.90 8.42 7.44
C VAL A 63 23.21 7.49 6.28
N ASN A 64 23.13 6.19 6.54
CA ASN A 64 23.46 5.15 5.57
C ASN A 64 22.69 3.86 5.88
N SER A 65 22.77 2.88 4.97
CA SER A 65 21.96 1.67 5.05
C SER A 65 22.24 0.82 6.29
N ASN A 66 23.47 0.85 6.80
CA ASN A 66 23.81 0.14 8.03
C ASN A 66 23.17 0.79 9.26
N ASP A 67 23.16 2.12 9.34
CA ASP A 67 22.47 2.86 10.41
C ASP A 67 20.97 2.57 10.42
N ALA A 68 20.34 2.63 9.25
CA ALA A 68 18.92 2.34 9.08
C ALA A 68 18.58 0.88 9.42
N LEU A 69 19.40 -0.08 8.98
CA LEU A 69 19.18 -1.49 9.27
C LEU A 69 19.35 -1.80 10.77
N ASN A 70 20.32 -1.16 11.44
CA ASN A 70 20.47 -1.25 12.89
C ASN A 70 19.27 -0.66 13.63
N TYR A 71 18.77 0.48 13.16
CA TYR A 71 17.56 1.07 13.72
C TYR A 71 16.36 0.13 13.61
N LEU A 72 16.14 -0.48 12.45
CA LEU A 72 15.05 -1.44 12.24
C LEU A 72 15.20 -2.68 13.15
N ASP A 73 16.41 -3.22 13.29
CA ASP A 73 16.68 -4.38 14.17
C ASP A 73 16.46 -4.05 15.66
N GLN A 74 16.82 -2.84 16.10
CA GLN A 74 16.55 -2.37 17.47
C GLN A 74 15.05 -2.23 17.75
N HIS A 75 14.25 -1.88 16.74
CA HIS A 75 12.82 -1.63 16.86
C HIS A 75 11.95 -2.76 16.31
N LYS A 76 12.54 -3.91 15.99
CA LYS A 76 11.90 -5.00 15.23
C LYS A 76 10.58 -5.50 15.82
N ASN A 77 10.43 -5.47 17.14
CA ASN A 77 9.18 -5.81 17.83
C ASN A 77 8.05 -4.80 17.57
N LYS A 78 8.38 -3.51 17.44
CA LYS A 78 7.41 -2.42 17.16
C LYS A 78 6.92 -2.46 15.70
N ILE A 79 7.78 -2.93 14.80
CA ILE A 79 7.50 -3.03 13.36
C ILE A 79 7.16 -4.46 12.90
N VAL A 80 6.99 -5.39 13.86
CA VAL A 80 6.59 -6.79 13.64
C VAL A 80 7.50 -7.53 12.62
N MET A 81 8.81 -7.35 12.75
CA MET A 81 9.81 -8.08 11.97
C MET A 81 10.63 -8.98 12.89
N LYS A 82 10.90 -10.23 12.49
CA LYS A 82 11.73 -11.13 13.32
C LYS A 82 13.22 -10.87 13.15
N ASN A 83 13.68 -10.71 11.92
CA ASN A 83 15.11 -10.52 11.64
C ASN A 83 15.35 -9.55 10.47
N PRO A 84 15.23 -8.23 10.70
CA PRO A 84 15.47 -7.23 9.66
C PRO A 84 16.82 -7.40 8.96
N LYS A 85 17.89 -7.73 9.69
CA LYS A 85 19.24 -7.88 9.12
C LYS A 85 19.39 -9.05 8.15
N ALA A 86 18.65 -10.14 8.38
CA ALA A 86 18.65 -11.29 7.47
C ALA A 86 17.64 -11.11 6.33
N SER A 87 16.50 -10.47 6.61
CA SER A 87 15.37 -10.39 5.70
C SER A 87 15.42 -9.16 4.78
N LEU A 88 16.16 -8.10 5.11
CA LEU A 88 16.19 -6.87 4.32
C LEU A 88 17.54 -6.67 3.62
N LYS A 89 17.49 -6.24 2.37
CA LYS A 89 18.66 -5.80 1.60
C LYS A 89 18.40 -4.43 1.02
N VAL A 90 19.45 -3.60 0.98
CA VAL A 90 19.36 -2.24 0.44
C VAL A 90 18.99 -2.28 -1.03
N LYS A 91 17.97 -1.52 -1.41
CA LYS A 91 17.57 -1.28 -2.80
C LYS A 91 18.07 0.07 -3.28
N GLU A 92 17.94 1.10 -2.45
CA GLU A 92 18.27 2.48 -2.82
C GLU A 92 18.61 3.32 -1.58
N SER A 93 19.51 4.29 -1.75
CA SER A 93 19.70 5.40 -0.80
C SER A 93 19.65 6.69 -1.59
N LYS A 94 18.70 7.57 -1.27
CA LYS A 94 18.47 8.81 -2.03
C LYS A 94 18.29 9.99 -1.09
N LYS A 95 19.01 11.07 -1.36
CA LYS A 95 18.75 12.38 -0.77
C LYS A 95 17.81 13.17 -1.68
N ASP A 96 16.74 13.73 -1.14
CA ASP A 96 15.81 14.55 -1.91
C ASP A 96 16.24 16.03 -1.96
N GLU A 97 15.50 16.84 -2.71
CA GLU A 97 15.76 18.27 -2.88
C GLU A 97 15.52 19.07 -1.60
N LEU A 98 14.70 18.53 -0.69
CA LEU A 98 14.47 19.08 0.65
C LEU A 98 15.56 18.66 1.63
N GLY A 99 16.59 17.92 1.20
CA GLY A 99 17.70 17.50 2.02
C GLY A 99 17.40 16.34 2.99
N MET A 100 16.23 15.70 2.88
CA MET A 100 15.91 14.46 3.57
C MET A 100 16.62 13.28 2.91
N THR A 101 16.98 12.25 3.69
CA THR A 101 17.54 11.02 3.13
C THR A 101 16.56 9.86 3.30
N HIS A 102 16.34 9.11 2.22
CA HIS A 102 15.48 7.94 2.17
C HIS A 102 16.31 6.71 1.90
N ILE A 103 16.23 5.72 2.79
CA ILE A 103 16.91 4.44 2.61
C ILE A 103 15.86 3.37 2.42
N ARG A 104 15.80 2.83 1.21
CA ARG A 104 14.85 1.80 0.79
C ARG A 104 15.50 0.42 0.86
N PHE A 105 14.77 -0.52 1.43
CA PHE A 105 15.12 -1.93 1.49
C PHE A 105 14.05 -2.76 0.79
N HIS A 106 14.45 -3.83 0.10
CA HIS A 106 13.54 -4.90 -0.28
C HIS A 106 13.60 -6.03 0.75
N GLN A 107 12.46 -6.68 1.01
CA GLN A 107 12.45 -7.94 1.73
C GLN A 107 13.00 -9.05 0.82
N THR A 108 13.75 -9.99 1.39
CA THR A 108 14.25 -11.17 0.71
C THR A 108 13.97 -12.43 1.49
N LYS A 109 13.82 -13.55 0.77
CA LYS A 109 13.79 -14.90 1.34
C LYS A 109 14.79 -15.75 0.58
N ASN A 110 15.75 -16.32 1.30
CA ASN A 110 16.83 -17.13 0.72
C ASN A 110 17.56 -16.42 -0.44
N GLY A 111 17.72 -15.10 -0.35
CA GLY A 111 18.38 -14.29 -1.37
C GLY A 111 17.51 -13.78 -2.52
N LEU A 112 16.27 -14.28 -2.66
CA LEU A 112 15.32 -13.79 -3.67
C LEU A 112 14.47 -12.64 -3.10
N PRO A 113 14.20 -11.58 -3.88
CA PRO A 113 13.32 -10.49 -3.45
C PRO A 113 11.86 -10.97 -3.31
N VAL A 114 11.19 -10.44 -2.30
CA VAL A 114 9.74 -10.60 -2.12
C VAL A 114 9.06 -9.42 -2.80
N GLU A 115 8.37 -9.69 -3.90
CA GLU A 115 7.71 -8.66 -4.69
C GLU A 115 6.68 -7.88 -3.86
N GLY A 116 6.66 -6.55 -4.06
CA GLY A 116 5.76 -5.64 -3.35
C GLY A 116 6.03 -5.46 -1.85
N SER A 117 7.14 -5.99 -1.32
CA SER A 117 7.53 -5.88 0.09
C SER A 117 8.79 -5.03 0.27
N GLU A 118 8.60 -3.76 0.61
CA GLU A 118 9.68 -2.79 0.77
C GLU A 118 9.54 -2.00 2.06
N ILE A 119 10.66 -1.61 2.64
CA ILE A 119 10.71 -0.77 3.85
C ILE A 119 11.57 0.44 3.57
N ILE A 120 11.10 1.63 3.94
CA ILE A 120 11.82 2.89 3.76
C ILE A 120 12.03 3.54 5.13
N VAL A 121 13.28 3.89 5.42
CA VAL A 121 13.66 4.68 6.60
C VAL A 121 13.91 6.12 6.15
N HIS A 122 13.22 7.06 6.80
CA HIS A 122 13.24 8.48 6.47
C HIS A 122 14.07 9.27 7.49
N TYR A 123 15.13 9.91 7.01
CA TYR A 123 15.95 10.85 7.78
C TYR A 123 15.61 12.28 7.37
N ASN A 124 15.47 13.18 8.35
CA ASN A 124 15.35 14.61 8.06
C ASN A 124 16.72 15.27 7.80
N GLN A 125 16.73 16.56 7.50
CA GLN A 125 17.95 17.37 7.25
C GLN A 125 18.91 17.42 8.46
N ASN A 126 18.40 17.19 9.66
CA ASN A 126 19.19 17.17 10.90
C ASN A 126 19.81 15.78 11.18
N ASN A 127 19.67 14.84 10.23
CA ASN A 127 20.09 13.44 10.35
C ASN A 127 19.32 12.67 11.44
N GLU A 128 18.04 12.98 11.66
CA GLU A 128 17.19 12.28 12.62
C GLU A 128 16.24 11.35 11.87
N ILE A 129 16.06 10.12 12.37
CA ILE A 129 15.03 9.22 11.82
C ILE A 129 13.67 9.72 12.28
N THR A 130 12.81 10.05 11.32
CA THR A 130 11.48 10.65 11.58
C THR A 130 10.34 9.69 11.29
N ALA A 131 10.52 8.78 10.33
CA ALA A 131 9.52 7.81 9.99
C ALA A 131 10.12 6.53 9.37
N VAL A 132 9.38 5.44 9.52
CA VAL A 132 9.55 4.21 8.76
C VAL A 132 8.20 3.89 8.11
N ASN A 133 8.21 3.59 6.82
CA ASN A 133 7.01 3.13 6.14
C ASN A 133 7.30 1.98 5.17
N GLY A 134 6.23 1.43 4.60
CA GLY A 134 6.30 0.44 3.54
C GLY A 134 5.39 -0.75 3.82
N SER A 135 5.82 -1.92 3.39
CA SER A 135 5.10 -3.18 3.59
C SER A 135 6.08 -4.32 3.84
N TYR A 136 5.67 -5.24 4.71
CA TYR A 136 6.44 -6.43 5.04
C TYR A 136 5.56 -7.66 4.99
N ASN A 137 6.06 -8.73 4.38
CA ASN A 137 5.37 -10.00 4.33
C ASN A 137 5.86 -10.89 5.48
N GLU A 138 5.16 -10.83 6.61
CA GLU A 138 5.46 -11.63 7.81
C GLU A 138 5.37 -13.14 7.54
N GLN A 139 4.47 -13.55 6.64
CA GLN A 139 4.31 -14.95 6.31
C GLN A 139 5.52 -15.49 5.56
N VAL A 140 6.06 -14.75 4.60
CA VAL A 140 7.26 -15.16 3.85
C VAL A 140 8.48 -15.24 4.77
N GLU A 141 8.61 -14.33 5.73
CA GLU A 141 9.68 -14.42 6.74
C GLU A 141 9.61 -15.75 7.50
N THR A 142 8.40 -16.15 7.93
CA THR A 142 8.19 -17.31 8.81
C THR A 142 8.00 -18.64 8.10
N SER A 143 7.66 -18.63 6.81
CA SER A 143 7.41 -19.84 6.03
C SER A 143 8.71 -20.52 5.63
N GLU A 144 8.70 -21.85 5.58
CA GLU A 144 9.72 -22.62 4.90
C GLU A 144 9.35 -22.69 3.41
N LEU A 145 10.10 -21.97 2.58
CA LEU A 145 9.87 -21.91 1.13
C LEU A 145 11.07 -22.51 0.40
N ASN A 146 10.80 -23.45 -0.51
CA ASN A 146 11.80 -23.88 -1.47
C ASN A 146 11.91 -22.81 -2.56
N THR A 147 13.05 -22.14 -2.61
CA THR A 147 13.37 -21.07 -3.57
C THR A 147 14.18 -21.57 -4.77
N SER A 148 14.25 -22.88 -5.01
CA SER A 148 14.84 -23.45 -6.21
C SER A 148 14.05 -23.05 -7.45
N THR A 149 14.74 -22.69 -8.53
CA THR A 149 14.10 -22.38 -9.82
C THR A 149 13.55 -23.66 -10.46
N LEU A 150 12.25 -23.65 -10.80
CA LEU A 150 11.60 -24.77 -11.51
C LEU A 150 11.68 -24.61 -13.04
N VAL A 151 11.77 -23.38 -13.53
CA VAL A 151 11.84 -23.04 -14.96
C VAL A 151 13.04 -22.14 -15.22
N THR A 152 13.60 -22.22 -16.42
CA THR A 152 14.67 -21.32 -16.85
C THR A 152 14.11 -19.96 -17.24
N SER A 153 14.99 -18.94 -17.28
CA SER A 153 14.61 -17.59 -17.68
C SER A 153 14.02 -17.55 -19.09
N GLU A 154 14.60 -18.31 -20.02
CA GLU A 154 14.16 -18.37 -21.42
C GLU A 154 12.73 -18.90 -21.52
N LYS A 155 12.44 -20.02 -20.84
CA LYS A 155 11.11 -20.63 -20.82
C LYS A 155 10.07 -19.72 -20.16
N ALA A 156 10.45 -19.02 -19.09
CA ALA A 156 9.57 -18.08 -18.40
C ALA A 156 9.17 -16.91 -19.33
N VAL A 157 10.13 -16.36 -20.08
CA VAL A 157 9.87 -15.27 -21.04
C VAL A 157 9.03 -15.74 -22.23
N GLU A 158 9.30 -16.94 -22.77
CA GLU A 158 8.51 -17.52 -23.86
C GLU A 158 7.04 -17.70 -23.45
N ALA A 159 6.80 -18.28 -22.27
CA ALA A 159 5.45 -18.47 -21.73
C ALA A 159 4.72 -17.13 -21.53
N ALA A 160 5.40 -16.11 -21.00
CA ALA A 160 4.82 -14.78 -20.79
C ALA A 160 4.44 -14.08 -22.10
N LYS A 161 5.22 -14.28 -23.19
CA LYS A 161 4.89 -13.73 -24.52
C LYS A 161 3.69 -14.42 -25.16
N ALA A 162 3.50 -15.71 -24.90
CA ALA A 162 2.39 -16.48 -25.46
C ALA A 162 1.04 -16.21 -24.74
N SER A 163 1.04 -15.53 -23.59
CA SER A 163 -0.17 -15.27 -22.79
C SER A 163 -0.88 -13.94 -23.08
N VAL A 164 -0.43 -13.20 -24.09
CA VAL A 164 -1.00 -11.92 -24.55
C VAL A 164 -1.42 -12.02 -26.01
#